data_AF-A0A950TL03-F1
#
_entry.id   AF-A0A950TL03-F1
#
_cell.length_a   1.000
_cell.length_b   1.000
_cell.length_c   1.000
_cell.angle_alpha   90.00
_cell.angle_beta   90.00
_cell.angle_gamma   90.00
#
_symmetry.space_group_name_H-M   'P 1'
#
loop_
_entity.id
_entity.type
_entity.pdbx_description
1 polymer ?
#
loop_
_entity_poly.entity_id
_entity_poly.type
_entity_poly.pdbx_seq_one_letter_code
_entity_poly.pdbx_strand_id
1 'polypeptide(L)'
;MPSPDSKQNFKLIRDKILSQEGKEYWRSVEEFVDAPEFKEFVSREYPHEIETWDNNLSRRNFVKVMGASLALAGLTGCVIQPNEKIVPYVRSQEGMLPGRPNFFATAMTLGGVATGLLAKSYDGRPIKIEGNPDHP
;
A
#
# COMPACT_ATOMS: atom_id res chain seq x y z
N MET A 1 -29.09 65.15 6.92
CA MET A 1 -28.12 65.17 8.05
C MET A 1 -28.21 63.83 8.76
N PRO A 2 -27.10 63.13 9.04
CA PRO A 2 -27.16 61.85 9.75
C PRO A 2 -27.74 62.06 11.16
N SER A 3 -28.66 61.20 11.58
CA SER A 3 -29.26 61.24 12.92
C SER A 3 -28.17 61.06 14.01
N PRO A 4 -28.37 61.61 15.22
CA PRO A 4 -27.43 61.45 16.33
C PRO A 4 -27.08 59.97 16.62
N ASP A 5 -28.04 59.06 16.45
CA ASP A 5 -27.88 57.62 16.64
C ASP A 5 -26.93 56.99 15.60
N SER A 6 -26.92 57.49 14.36
CA SER A 6 -26.03 56.95 13.32
C SER A 6 -24.55 57.15 13.69
N LYS A 7 -24.21 58.25 14.36
CA LYS A 7 -22.83 58.53 14.80
C LYS A 7 -22.34 57.55 15.86
N GLN A 8 -23.22 56.98 16.68
CA GLN A 8 -22.87 55.96 17.66
C GLN A 8 -22.48 54.65 16.96
N ASN A 9 -23.23 54.23 15.93
CA ASN A 9 -22.95 53.01 15.18
C ASN A 9 -21.61 53.06 14.44
N PHE A 10 -21.28 54.18 13.77
CA PHE A 10 -20.01 54.28 13.03
C PHE A 10 -18.76 54.20 13.92
N LYS A 11 -18.84 54.73 15.15
CA LYS A 11 -17.71 54.65 16.10
C LYS A 11 -17.46 53.20 16.52
N LEU A 12 -18.53 52.47 16.87
CA LEU A 12 -18.45 51.06 17.27
C LEU A 12 -17.91 50.17 16.15
N ILE A 13 -18.40 50.38 14.92
CA ILE A 13 -17.92 49.66 13.73
C ILE A 13 -16.44 49.93 13.48
N ARG A 14 -16.02 51.20 13.56
CA ARG A 14 -14.62 51.60 13.36
C ARG A 14 -13.69 50.98 14.39
N ASP A 15 -14.04 51.05 15.67
CA ASP A 15 -13.22 50.51 16.76
C ASP A 15 -13.09 48.98 16.64
N LYS A 16 -14.16 48.29 16.23
CA LYS A 16 -14.15 46.85 15.93
C LYS A 16 -13.22 46.50 14.77
N ILE A 17 -13.29 47.23 13.66
CA ILE A 17 -12.40 47.03 12.50
C ILE A 17 -10.93 47.28 12.87
N LEU A 18 -10.66 48.31 13.67
CA LEU A 18 -9.30 48.64 14.11
C LEU A 18 -8.72 47.62 15.11
N SER A 19 -9.56 46.88 15.83
CA SER A 19 -9.14 45.83 16.77
C SER A 19 -8.83 44.47 16.13
N GLN A 20 -9.14 44.28 14.84
CA GLN A 20 -8.92 43.01 14.15
C GLN A 20 -7.61 43.01 13.36
N GLU A 21 -6.76 42.01 13.59
CA GLU A 21 -5.53 41.79 12.82
C GLU A 21 -5.78 40.72 11.74
N GLY A 22 -6.11 41.16 10.52
CA GLY A 22 -6.29 40.28 9.36
C GLY A 22 -7.31 40.78 8.36
N LYS A 23 -7.47 40.08 7.23
CA LYS A 23 -8.55 40.33 6.28
C LYS A 23 -9.76 39.47 6.67
N GLU A 24 -10.75 40.08 7.31
CA GLU A 24 -12.04 39.44 7.57
C GLU A 24 -12.94 39.64 6.34
N TYR A 25 -13.50 38.56 5.81
CA TYR A 25 -14.39 38.60 4.65
C TYR A 25 -15.79 38.21 5.11
N TRP A 26 -16.74 39.16 5.05
CA TRP A 26 -18.14 38.87 5.32
C TRP A 26 -18.79 38.25 4.08
N ARG A 27 -19.62 37.23 4.30
CA ARG A 27 -20.37 36.54 3.23
C ARG A 27 -21.66 37.26 2.90
N SER A 28 -22.21 38.03 3.85
CA SER A 28 -23.42 38.84 3.70
C SER A 28 -23.35 40.13 4.52
N VAL A 29 -24.25 41.08 4.24
CA VAL A 29 -24.34 42.34 4.99
C VAL A 29 -24.91 42.07 6.40
N GLU A 30 -25.81 41.10 6.49
CA GLU A 30 -26.48 40.70 7.73
C GLU A 30 -25.50 40.08 8.73
N GLU A 31 -24.46 39.38 8.26
CA GLU A 31 -23.33 38.89 9.06
C GLU A 31 -22.51 40.04 9.65
N PHE A 32 -22.24 41.08 8.86
CA PHE A 32 -21.48 42.24 9.33
C PHE A 32 -22.22 43.03 10.42
N VAL A 33 -23.54 43.14 10.28
CA VAL A 33 -24.42 43.85 11.22
C VAL A 33 -24.77 42.98 12.44
N ASP A 34 -24.33 41.72 12.47
CA ASP A 34 -24.55 40.75 13.55
C ASP A 34 -26.04 40.59 13.91
N ALA A 35 -26.89 40.57 12.87
CA ALA A 35 -28.33 40.53 13.03
C ALA A 35 -28.78 39.21 13.72
N PRO A 36 -29.72 39.27 14.69
CA PRO A 36 -30.17 38.08 15.42
C PRO A 36 -30.83 37.05 14.49
N GLU A 37 -31.55 37.53 13.47
CA GLU A 37 -32.20 36.70 12.44
C GLU A 37 -31.18 35.87 11.63
N PHE A 38 -30.00 36.44 11.36
CA PHE A 38 -28.93 35.73 10.65
C PHE A 38 -28.33 34.62 11.52
N LYS A 39 -28.16 34.86 12.84
CA LYS A 39 -27.70 33.83 13.78
C LYS A 39 -28.66 32.65 13.87
N GLU A 40 -29.96 32.92 13.90
CA GLU A 40 -31.01 31.89 13.86
C GLU A 40 -31.07 31.14 12.52
N PHE A 41 -30.84 31.85 11.41
CA PHE A 41 -30.75 31.24 10.09
C PHE A 41 -29.56 30.27 10.00
N VAL A 42 -28.37 30.72 10.42
CA VAL A 42 -27.15 29.91 10.41
C VAL A 42 -27.28 28.69 11.32
N SER A 43 -27.83 28.85 12.52
CA SER A 43 -28.01 27.72 13.45
C SER A 43 -29.00 26.68 12.95
N ARG A 44 -30.00 27.11 12.16
CA ARG A 44 -30.98 26.22 11.53
C ARG A 44 -30.43 25.50 10.30
N GLU A 45 -29.65 26.19 9.46
CA GLU A 45 -29.06 25.59 8.25
C GLU A 45 -27.84 24.71 8.54
N TYR A 46 -27.06 25.08 9.55
CA TYR A 46 -25.84 24.37 9.94
C TYR A 46 -25.96 23.96 11.42
N PRO A 47 -26.76 22.94 11.74
CA PRO A 47 -26.78 22.35 13.07
C PRO A 47 -25.35 21.98 13.48
N HIS A 48 -24.98 22.34 14.71
CA HIS A 48 -23.62 22.21 15.27
C HIS A 48 -23.01 20.80 15.22
N GLU A 49 -23.77 19.80 14.78
CA GLU A 49 -23.42 18.38 14.71
C GLU A 49 -22.46 18.04 13.56
N ILE A 50 -22.27 18.94 12.58
CA ILE A 50 -21.35 18.69 11.45
C ILE A 50 -19.90 19.07 11.81
N GLU A 51 -19.69 19.96 12.77
CA GLU A 51 -18.34 20.42 13.16
C GLU A 51 -17.67 19.55 14.23
N THR A 52 -18.41 18.69 14.94
CA THR A 52 -17.84 17.75 15.90
C THR A 52 -17.34 16.47 15.24
N TRP A 53 -16.73 16.57 14.06
CA TRP A 53 -15.79 15.52 13.67
C TRP A 53 -14.54 15.71 14.53
N ASP A 54 -14.57 15.07 15.69
CA ASP A 54 -13.44 14.97 16.59
C ASP A 54 -12.18 14.71 15.75
N ASN A 55 -11.19 15.61 15.82
CA ASN A 55 -9.95 15.55 15.01
C ASN A 55 -9.20 14.21 15.20
N ASN A 56 -9.58 13.43 16.21
CA ASN A 56 -9.20 12.04 16.42
C ASN A 56 -9.49 11.11 15.22
N LEU A 57 -10.56 11.34 14.43
CA LEU A 57 -10.97 10.49 13.30
C LEU A 57 -10.77 11.16 11.93
N SER A 58 -9.72 11.97 11.78
CA SER A 58 -9.29 12.45 10.46
C SER A 58 -8.87 11.29 9.53
N ARG A 59 -9.16 11.39 8.23
CA ARG A 59 -8.67 10.49 7.16
C ARG A 59 -7.17 10.18 7.30
N ARG A 60 -6.36 11.19 7.65
CA ARG A 60 -4.91 11.03 7.85
C ARG A 60 -4.59 10.16 9.06
N ASN A 61 -5.31 10.33 10.17
CA ASN A 61 -5.10 9.55 11.40
C ASN A 61 -5.53 8.09 11.19
N PHE A 62 -6.63 7.87 10.44
CA PHE A 62 -7.03 6.53 10.03
C PHE A 62 -5.94 5.82 9.20
N VAL A 63 -5.40 6.46 8.16
CA VAL A 63 -4.32 5.89 7.33
C VAL A 63 -3.05 5.64 8.15
N LYS A 64 -2.71 6.53 9.09
CA LYS A 64 -1.57 6.32 10.00
C LYS A 64 -1.74 5.09 10.88
N VAL A 65 -2.91 4.93 11.51
CA VAL A 65 -3.18 3.78 12.40
C VAL A 65 -3.20 2.49 11.60
N MET A 66 -3.90 2.44 10.46
CA MET A 66 -3.91 1.26 9.60
C MET A 66 -2.52 0.90 9.07
N GLY A 67 -1.74 1.89 8.64
CA GLY A 67 -0.36 1.69 8.19
C GLY A 67 0.55 1.14 9.31
N ALA A 68 0.40 1.66 10.53
CA ALA A 68 1.13 1.15 11.70
C ALA A 68 0.73 -0.29 12.04
N SER A 69 -0.57 -0.62 12.00
CA SER A 69 -1.05 -1.99 12.22
C SER A 69 -0.54 -2.97 11.17
N LEU A 70 -0.53 -2.59 9.89
CA LEU A 70 0.00 -3.41 8.80
C LEU A 70 1.51 -3.60 8.92
N ALA A 71 2.25 -2.56 9.29
CA ALA A 71 3.69 -2.68 9.52
C ALA A 71 3.99 -3.66 10.66
N LEU A 72 3.31 -3.52 11.81
CA LEU A 72 3.51 -4.40 12.97
C LEU A 72 3.13 -5.86 12.67
N ALA A 73 2.03 -6.09 11.95
CA ALA A 73 1.62 -7.43 11.53
C ALA A 73 2.54 -8.01 10.43
N GLY A 74 3.09 -7.16 9.55
CA GLY A 74 3.98 -7.56 8.47
C GLY A 74 5.40 -7.94 8.90
N LEU A 75 5.85 -7.48 10.07
CA LEU A 75 7.18 -7.84 10.62
C LEU A 75 7.33 -9.33 10.89
N THR A 76 6.24 -10.07 11.12
CA THR A 76 6.28 -11.53 11.26
C THR A 76 6.29 -12.27 9.92
N GLY A 77 6.10 -11.58 8.81
CA GLY A 77 6.08 -12.17 7.46
C GLY A 77 7.47 -12.46 6.89
N CYS A 78 8.52 -11.78 7.39
CA CYS A 78 9.89 -12.04 7.01
C CYS A 78 10.48 -13.17 7.87
N VAL A 79 10.12 -14.42 7.56
CA VAL A 79 10.76 -15.58 8.17
C VAL A 79 12.08 -15.85 7.44
N ILE A 80 13.17 -15.96 8.20
CA ILE A 80 14.45 -16.45 7.67
C ILE A 80 14.23 -17.88 7.19
N GLN A 81 14.47 -18.13 5.90
CA GLN A 81 14.45 -19.50 5.36
C GLN A 81 15.41 -20.35 6.20
N PRO A 82 14.98 -21.54 6.65
CA PRO A 82 15.85 -22.42 7.43
C PRO A 82 17.12 -22.74 6.64
N ASN A 83 18.25 -22.87 7.34
CA ASN A 83 19.54 -23.15 6.71
C ASN A 83 19.49 -24.51 6.00
N GLU A 84 19.47 -24.50 4.67
CA GLU A 84 19.59 -25.71 3.85
C GLU A 84 21.06 -26.09 3.68
N LYS A 85 21.37 -27.38 3.83
CA LYS A 85 22.74 -27.89 3.68
C LYS A 85 23.00 -28.23 2.21
N ILE A 86 24.01 -27.60 1.61
CA ILE A 86 24.51 -27.93 0.27
C ILE A 86 25.73 -28.85 0.44
N VAL A 87 25.61 -30.10 0.00
CA VAL A 87 26.68 -31.10 0.14
C VAL A 87 27.35 -31.34 -1.21
N PRO A 88 28.62 -30.92 -1.40
CA PRO A 88 29.34 -31.16 -2.65
C PRO A 88 29.89 -32.58 -2.73
N TYR A 89 30.31 -32.97 -3.94
CA TYR A 89 31.02 -34.23 -4.16
C TYR A 89 32.37 -34.23 -3.43
N VAL A 90 32.70 -35.36 -2.77
CA VAL A 90 34.03 -35.59 -2.16
C VAL A 90 35.11 -35.73 -3.23
N ARG A 91 34.76 -36.36 -4.37
CA ARG A 91 35.59 -36.46 -5.57
C ARG A 91 34.72 -36.15 -6.79
N SER A 92 35.01 -35.04 -7.47
CA SER A 92 34.32 -34.66 -8.70
C SER A 92 34.66 -35.64 -9.82
N GLN A 93 33.64 -36.09 -10.54
CA GLN A 93 33.83 -36.89 -11.75
C GLN A 93 34.25 -35.98 -12.92
N GLU A 94 35.18 -36.44 -13.75
CA GLU A 94 35.56 -35.71 -14.96
C GLU A 94 34.40 -35.71 -15.97
N GLY A 95 34.09 -34.54 -16.54
CA GLY A 95 32.99 -34.40 -17.52
C GLY A 95 31.57 -34.28 -16.93
N MET A 96 31.39 -34.29 -15.61
CA MET A 96 30.09 -34.01 -14.97
C MET A 96 30.13 -32.64 -14.27
N LEU A 97 29.33 -31.69 -14.77
CA LEU A 97 29.21 -30.35 -14.22
C LEU A 97 27.91 -30.24 -13.39
N PRO A 98 27.98 -29.93 -12.09
CA PRO A 98 26.79 -29.73 -11.27
C PRO A 98 25.84 -28.69 -11.88
N GLY A 99 24.55 -29.03 -11.93
CA GLY A 99 23.52 -28.15 -12.51
C GLY A 99 23.41 -28.18 -14.05
N ARG A 100 24.28 -28.89 -14.77
CA ARG A 100 24.09 -29.18 -16.20
C ARG A 100 23.65 -30.64 -16.40
N PRO A 101 22.58 -30.89 -17.16
CA PRO A 101 22.15 -32.25 -17.43
C PRO A 101 23.12 -32.95 -18.39
N ASN A 102 23.40 -34.21 -18.10
CA ASN A 102 24.07 -35.13 -19.02
C ASN A 102 23.03 -36.03 -19.67
N PHE A 103 23.18 -36.27 -20.98
CA PHE A 103 22.32 -37.17 -21.73
C PHE A 103 23.06 -38.48 -21.99
N PHE A 104 22.46 -39.59 -21.56
CA PHE A 104 23.00 -40.92 -21.78
C PHE A 104 22.13 -41.66 -22.79
N ALA A 105 22.76 -42.21 -23.84
CA ALA A 105 22.12 -43.15 -24.74
C ALA A 105 22.04 -44.51 -24.03
N THR A 106 20.83 -44.96 -23.72
CA THR A 106 20.55 -46.23 -23.05
C THR A 106 19.46 -46.99 -23.80
N ALA A 107 19.12 -48.19 -23.35
CA ALA A 107 18.00 -48.94 -23.88
C ALA A 107 17.23 -49.62 -22.75
N MET A 108 15.92 -49.80 -22.93
CA MET A 108 15.06 -50.58 -22.05
C MET A 108 14.44 -51.74 -22.82
N THR A 109 14.42 -52.92 -22.23
CA THR A 109 13.75 -54.07 -22.82
C THR A 109 12.24 -53.95 -22.60
N LEU A 110 11.49 -53.85 -23.70
CA LEU A 110 10.03 -53.81 -23.68
C LEU A 110 9.52 -54.86 -24.67
N GLY A 111 8.71 -55.82 -24.18
CA GLY A 111 8.16 -56.89 -25.02
C GLY A 111 9.22 -57.80 -25.66
N GLY A 112 10.39 -57.96 -25.04
CA GLY A 112 11.50 -58.77 -25.57
C GLY A 112 12.39 -58.07 -26.59
N VAL A 113 12.12 -56.80 -26.91
CA VAL A 113 12.93 -55.98 -27.82
C VAL A 113 13.57 -54.82 -27.05
N ALA A 114 14.82 -54.49 -27.37
CA ALA A 114 15.48 -53.31 -26.81
C ALA A 114 14.95 -52.05 -27.50
N THR A 115 14.31 -51.17 -26.74
CA THR A 115 13.88 -49.84 -27.20
C THR A 115 14.95 -48.82 -26.80
N GLY A 116 15.50 -48.09 -27.76
CA GLY A 116 16.51 -47.06 -27.53
C GLY A 116 15.92 -45.81 -26.85
N LEU A 117 16.61 -45.34 -25.82
CA LEU A 117 16.18 -44.24 -24.97
C LEU A 117 17.33 -43.26 -24.75
N LEU A 118 16.96 -42.01 -24.51
CA LEU A 118 17.87 -40.94 -24.11
C LEU A 118 17.50 -40.52 -22.69
N ALA A 119 18.35 -40.87 -21.72
CA ALA A 119 18.13 -40.57 -20.31
C ALA A 119 18.80 -39.24 -19.94
N LYS A 120 18.00 -38.25 -19.56
CA LYS A 120 18.47 -36.99 -18.99
C LYS A 120 18.78 -37.20 -17.51
N SER A 121 20.04 -37.03 -17.14
CA SER A 121 20.55 -37.24 -15.78
C SER A 121 21.17 -35.96 -15.22
N TYR A 122 20.80 -35.60 -14.00
CA TYR A 122 21.48 -34.57 -13.21
C TYR A 122 22.26 -35.26 -12.11
N ASP A 123 23.57 -34.99 -12.02
CA ASP A 123 24.38 -35.46 -10.88
C ASP A 123 24.32 -36.99 -10.67
N GLY A 124 24.13 -37.75 -11.77
CA GLY A 124 23.98 -39.20 -11.79
C GLY A 124 22.56 -39.71 -11.57
N ARG A 125 21.61 -38.83 -11.25
CA ARG A 125 20.18 -39.18 -11.07
C ARG A 125 19.41 -38.97 -12.37
N PRO A 126 18.87 -40.04 -13.01
CA PRO A 126 17.99 -39.89 -14.16
C PRO A 126 16.67 -39.22 -13.73
N ILE A 127 16.31 -38.13 -14.41
CA ILE A 127 15.10 -37.34 -14.11
C ILE A 127 14.02 -37.49 -15.18
N LYS A 128 14.41 -37.81 -16.42
CA LYS A 128 13.52 -37.86 -17.57
C LYS A 128 14.10 -38.82 -18.60
N ILE A 129 13.20 -39.60 -19.18
CA ILE A 129 13.48 -40.52 -20.28
C ILE A 129 12.78 -39.98 -21.51
N GLU A 130 13.53 -39.90 -22.61
CA GLU A 130 13.04 -39.57 -23.95
C GLU A 130 13.39 -40.71 -24.91
N GLY A 131 12.76 -40.76 -26.09
CA GLY A 131 13.15 -41.68 -27.15
C GLY A 131 14.50 -41.29 -27.76
N ASN A 132 15.35 -42.26 -28.09
CA ASN A 132 16.59 -41.97 -28.82
C ASN A 132 16.26 -41.79 -30.32
N PRO A 133 16.48 -40.60 -30.91
CA PRO A 133 16.17 -40.36 -32.32
C PRO A 133 17.04 -41.17 -33.29
N ASP A 134 18.21 -41.63 -32.85
CA ASP A 134 19.13 -42.43 -33.67
C ASP A 134 18.82 -43.94 -33.60
N HIS A 135 17.86 -44.34 -32.76
CA HIS A 135 17.47 -45.75 -32.63
C HIS A 135 16.27 -46.04 -33.56
N PRO A 136 16.34 -47.12 -34.38
CA PRO A 136 15.27 -47.50 -35.29
C PRO A 136 13.99 -47.96 -34.58
#